data_AF-A0A931MYE6-F1
#
_entry.id   AF-A0A931MYE6-F1
#
_cell.length_a   1.000
_cell.length_b   1.000
_cell.length_c   1.000
_cell.angle_alpha   90.00
_cell.angle_beta   90.00
_cell.angle_gamma   90.00
#
_symmetry.space_group_name_H-M   'P 1'
#
loop_
_entity.id
_entity.type
_entity.pdbx_description
1 polymer ?
#
loop_
_entity_poly.entity_id
_entity_poly.type
_entity_poly.pdbx_seq_one_letter_code
_entity_poly.pdbx_strand_id
1 'polypeptide(L)'
;MFRSNNAEAKVIEKPDAERFAEIAAAHKTATEALQRQVETLTSGSQASLKHAVDTSVNISELLCLMAWSSGNVHNLSGETVAVSAAIEEVAKSIENIADLSGRAQGQSAEAHAIVEAGAARAMSAGRAMQDIAEAFTGLDRQMHQLGGAIESIGGFAKQIESISSQTKLLALNATIEAARAGEAGRGFAVVAAEVKALSEETSRTTELIRGQLTGLADVMQGMLHAMSIGGTKVRDGRETFDVVATDMASIRDCVSDVNASIGAIAGMLGDQQSATEAMAKSMSEIARLAGQNETDVKASSELIIKTDAITGKLIDAAGEAGVARYAERRLRADHMAWKRRLAECLVGLKPIELTAFSARVEPLGPHFATITDPAVRRLSVKADKAAAEALRMVKEVAAGRMNVAIEAYMAMDGASGEIMAALADLERAN
;
A
#
# COMPACT_ATOMS: atom_id res chain seq x y z
N MET A 1 -116.93 -48.37 48.48
CA MET A 1 -116.76 -48.33 49.95
C MET A 1 -115.31 -47.98 50.23
N PHE A 2 -115.00 -46.71 50.51
CA PHE A 2 -114.72 -46.18 51.87
C PHE A 2 -113.57 -46.96 52.54
N ARG A 3 -112.42 -46.37 52.87
CA ARG A 3 -112.29 -45.18 53.73
C ARG A 3 -111.05 -44.32 53.43
N SER A 4 -111.27 -43.03 53.63
CA SER A 4 -110.33 -41.94 53.85
C SER A 4 -109.25 -42.28 54.89
N ASN A 5 -108.01 -41.81 54.68
CA ASN A 5 -107.22 -41.31 55.80
C ASN A 5 -106.33 -40.16 55.35
N ASN A 6 -106.79 -38.98 55.78
CA ASN A 6 -106.13 -37.70 55.79
C ASN A 6 -104.92 -37.78 56.75
N ALA A 7 -103.73 -37.42 56.29
CA ALA A 7 -102.57 -37.22 57.16
C ALA A 7 -101.87 -35.92 56.73
N GLU A 8 -102.32 -34.83 57.34
CA GLU A 8 -101.61 -33.56 57.43
C GLU A 8 -100.25 -33.80 58.10
N ALA A 9 -99.18 -33.90 57.29
CA ALA A 9 -97.81 -33.83 57.78
C ALA A 9 -97.37 -32.37 57.78
N LYS A 10 -97.67 -31.71 58.90
CA LYS A 10 -96.95 -30.61 59.55
C LYS A 10 -95.64 -30.23 58.83
N VAL A 11 -95.64 -29.06 58.17
CA VAL A 11 -94.39 -28.33 57.90
C VAL A 11 -93.83 -27.98 59.28
N ILE A 12 -92.88 -28.78 59.75
CA ILE A 12 -92.08 -28.44 60.92
C ILE A 12 -91.20 -27.28 60.46
N GLU A 13 -91.62 -26.05 60.74
CA GLU A 13 -90.71 -24.90 60.71
C GLU A 13 -89.52 -25.25 61.58
N LYS A 14 -88.34 -25.39 60.96
CA LYS A 14 -87.07 -25.50 61.70
C LYS A 14 -87.03 -24.36 62.72
N PRO A 15 -86.71 -24.60 64.01
CA PRO A 15 -86.60 -23.54 64.98
C PRO A 15 -85.62 -22.48 64.45
N ASP A 16 -85.95 -21.20 64.55
CA ASP A 16 -85.20 -20.09 63.94
C ASP A 16 -83.67 -20.21 64.16
N ALA A 17 -83.25 -20.74 65.31
CA ALA A 17 -81.86 -21.02 65.64
C ALA A 17 -81.11 -21.94 64.64
N GLU A 18 -81.75 -22.96 64.07
CA GLU A 18 -81.14 -23.87 63.08
C GLU A 18 -80.97 -23.20 61.71
N ARG A 19 -81.95 -22.37 61.30
CA ARG A 19 -81.85 -21.56 60.06
C ARG A 19 -80.77 -20.48 60.18
N PHE A 20 -80.67 -19.81 61.33
CA PHE A 20 -79.59 -18.87 61.59
C PHE A 20 -78.21 -19.55 61.62
N ALA A 21 -78.11 -20.78 62.16
CA ALA A 21 -76.87 -21.56 62.14
C ALA A 21 -76.47 -22.00 60.72
N GLU A 22 -77.41 -22.42 59.87
CA GLU A 22 -77.17 -22.75 58.46
C GLU A 22 -76.72 -21.53 57.65
N ILE A 23 -77.35 -20.36 57.84
CA ILE A 23 -76.95 -19.11 57.18
C ILE A 23 -75.57 -18.65 57.67
N ALA A 24 -75.29 -18.74 58.97
CA ALA A 24 -73.99 -18.39 59.53
C ALA A 24 -72.87 -19.32 59.02
N ALA A 25 -73.15 -20.62 58.89
CA ALA A 25 -72.21 -21.58 58.30
C ALA A 25 -71.97 -21.34 56.81
N ALA A 26 -73.02 -21.03 56.03
CA ALA A 26 -72.91 -20.68 54.62
C ALA A 26 -72.15 -19.35 54.42
N HIS A 27 -72.42 -18.33 55.25
CA HIS A 27 -71.70 -17.07 55.26
C HIS A 27 -70.23 -17.27 55.62
N LYS A 28 -69.92 -18.08 56.65
CA LYS A 28 -68.54 -18.45 57.01
C LYS A 28 -67.81 -19.13 55.85
N THR A 29 -68.46 -20.10 55.21
CA THR A 29 -67.89 -20.81 54.05
C THR A 29 -67.65 -19.86 52.87
N ALA A 30 -68.58 -18.94 52.59
CA ALA A 30 -68.43 -17.92 51.54
C ALA A 30 -67.31 -16.93 51.85
N THR A 31 -67.18 -16.48 53.11
CA THR A 31 -66.07 -15.61 53.53
C THR A 31 -64.72 -16.31 53.45
N GLU A 32 -64.64 -17.60 53.82
CA GLU A 32 -63.41 -18.39 53.67
C GLU A 32 -63.04 -18.61 52.19
N ALA A 33 -64.02 -18.83 51.32
CA ALA A 33 -63.80 -18.95 49.87
C ALA A 33 -63.35 -17.63 49.24
N LEU A 34 -63.97 -16.51 49.63
CA LEU A 34 -63.59 -15.17 49.18
C LEU A 34 -62.18 -14.82 49.68
N GLN A 35 -61.85 -15.13 50.93
CA GLN A 35 -60.51 -14.94 51.50
C GLN A 35 -59.45 -15.72 50.70
N ARG A 36 -59.70 -17.00 50.37
CA ARG A 36 -58.80 -17.79 49.52
C ARG A 36 -58.66 -17.21 48.11
N GLN A 37 -59.74 -16.70 47.52
CA GLN A 37 -59.69 -16.05 46.21
C GLN A 37 -58.88 -14.74 46.25
N VAL A 38 -59.05 -13.93 47.30
CA VAL A 38 -58.26 -12.70 47.51
C VAL A 38 -56.78 -13.05 47.69
N GLU A 39 -56.44 -14.03 48.53
CA GLU A 39 -55.05 -14.50 48.71
C GLU A 39 -54.44 -15.01 47.40
N THR A 40 -55.21 -15.78 46.61
CA THR A 40 -54.77 -16.26 45.29
C THR A 40 -54.56 -15.09 44.33
N LEU A 41 -55.46 -14.11 44.31
CA LEU A 41 -55.37 -12.95 43.43
C LEU A 41 -54.21 -12.02 43.82
N THR A 42 -53.99 -11.81 45.12
CA THR A 42 -52.86 -11.04 45.65
C THR A 42 -51.52 -11.71 45.34
N SER A 43 -51.41 -13.03 45.52
CA SER A 43 -50.19 -13.76 45.18
C SER A 43 -49.94 -13.76 43.65
N GLY A 44 -50.99 -13.92 42.85
CA GLY A 44 -50.93 -13.85 41.39
C GLY A 44 -50.57 -12.46 40.85
N SER A 45 -51.06 -11.38 41.45
CA SER A 45 -50.74 -10.00 41.06
C SER A 45 -49.30 -9.63 41.42
N GLN A 46 -48.81 -10.08 42.58
CA GLN A 46 -47.40 -9.94 42.96
C GLN A 46 -46.47 -10.69 42.00
N ALA A 47 -46.82 -11.92 41.62
CA ALA A 47 -46.06 -12.70 40.64
C ALA A 47 -46.06 -12.04 39.26
N SER A 48 -47.22 -11.56 38.80
CA SER A 48 -47.36 -10.83 37.54
C SER A 48 -46.50 -9.56 37.51
N LEU A 49 -46.51 -8.76 38.59
CA LEU A 49 -45.66 -7.59 38.71
C LEU A 49 -44.17 -7.96 38.66
N LYS A 50 -43.76 -9.02 39.36
CA LYS A 50 -42.37 -9.50 39.31
C LYS A 50 -41.96 -9.84 37.87
N HIS A 51 -42.77 -10.61 37.15
CA HIS A 51 -42.50 -10.97 35.76
C HIS A 51 -42.48 -9.75 34.82
N ALA A 52 -43.37 -8.78 35.03
CA ALA A 52 -43.38 -7.54 34.25
C ALA A 52 -42.10 -6.71 34.48
N VAL A 53 -41.66 -6.59 35.74
CA VAL A 53 -40.39 -5.92 36.08
C VAL A 53 -39.19 -6.65 35.48
N ASP A 54 -39.10 -7.98 35.62
CA ASP A 54 -38.01 -8.78 35.03
C ASP A 54 -37.98 -8.62 33.50
N THR A 55 -39.16 -8.59 32.85
CA THR A 55 -39.28 -8.33 31.42
C THR A 55 -38.82 -6.92 31.04
N SER A 56 -39.17 -5.90 31.82
CA SER A 56 -38.73 -4.50 31.59
C SER A 56 -37.22 -4.32 31.74
N VAL A 57 -36.60 -5.02 32.70
CA VAL A 57 -35.14 -5.07 32.85
C VAL A 57 -34.50 -5.65 31.59
N ASN A 58 -34.95 -6.81 31.12
CA ASN A 58 -34.42 -7.45 29.91
C ASN A 58 -34.62 -6.57 28.66
N ILE A 59 -35.77 -5.93 28.53
CA ILE A 59 -36.07 -4.99 27.44
C ILE A 59 -35.09 -3.80 27.44
N SER A 60 -34.81 -3.26 28.63
CA SER A 60 -33.86 -2.15 28.76
C SER A 60 -32.43 -2.56 28.39
N GLU A 61 -32.01 -3.78 28.72
CA GLU A 61 -30.73 -4.34 28.27
C GLU A 61 -30.67 -4.50 26.75
N LEU A 62 -31.74 -5.05 26.15
CA LEU A 62 -31.84 -5.18 24.69
C LEU A 62 -31.77 -3.82 23.98
N LEU A 63 -32.43 -2.79 24.52
CA LEU A 63 -32.35 -1.44 23.97
C LEU A 63 -30.96 -0.82 24.10
N CYS A 64 -30.25 -1.08 25.21
CA CYS A 64 -28.83 -0.70 25.31
C CYS A 64 -28.01 -1.36 24.19
N LEU A 65 -28.18 -2.67 23.98
CA LEU A 65 -27.47 -3.41 22.92
C LEU A 65 -27.80 -2.87 21.52
N MET A 66 -29.06 -2.54 21.25
CA MET A 66 -29.47 -1.91 19.98
C MET A 66 -28.84 -0.53 19.78
N ALA A 67 -28.74 0.28 20.85
CA ALA A 67 -28.07 1.58 20.79
C ALA A 67 -26.59 1.43 20.38
N TRP A 68 -25.86 0.51 21.02
CA TRP A 68 -24.48 0.19 20.66
C TRP A 68 -24.35 -0.35 19.23
N SER A 69 -25.24 -1.26 18.83
CA SER A 69 -25.25 -1.81 17.48
C SER A 69 -25.47 -0.72 16.43
N SER A 70 -26.34 0.24 16.69
CA SER A 70 -26.58 1.39 15.80
C SER A 70 -25.32 2.24 15.63
N GLY A 71 -24.61 2.53 16.71
CA GLY A 71 -23.35 3.28 16.65
C GLY A 71 -22.27 2.53 15.85
N ASN A 72 -22.14 1.22 16.07
CA ASN A 72 -21.17 0.39 15.35
C ASN A 72 -21.45 0.33 13.84
N VAL A 73 -22.73 0.18 13.45
CA VAL A 73 -23.12 0.16 12.02
C VAL A 73 -22.86 1.51 11.36
N HIS A 74 -23.11 2.63 12.05
CA HIS A 74 -22.80 3.96 11.54
C HIS A 74 -21.29 4.15 11.27
N ASN A 75 -20.45 3.75 12.23
CA ASN A 75 -18.99 3.80 12.07
C ASN A 75 -18.51 2.92 10.91
N LEU A 76 -19.00 1.67 10.84
CA LEU A 76 -18.67 0.75 9.75
C LEU A 76 -19.01 1.32 8.36
N SER A 77 -20.18 1.98 8.24
CA SER A 77 -20.59 2.64 7.00
C SER A 77 -19.61 3.75 6.60
N GLY A 78 -19.20 4.58 7.55
CA GLY A 78 -18.19 5.63 7.34
C GLY A 78 -16.83 5.08 6.92
N GLU A 79 -16.34 4.03 7.59
CA GLU A 79 -15.09 3.35 7.22
C GLU A 79 -15.16 2.72 5.84
N THR A 80 -16.31 2.13 5.47
CA THR A 80 -16.50 1.51 4.14
C THR A 80 -16.39 2.54 3.01
N VAL A 81 -16.94 3.74 3.20
CA VAL A 81 -16.81 4.86 2.25
C VAL A 81 -15.35 5.29 2.11
N ALA A 82 -14.64 5.44 3.23
CA ALA A 82 -13.23 5.83 3.23
C ALA A 82 -12.35 4.80 2.51
N VAL A 83 -12.57 3.50 2.75
CA VAL A 83 -11.83 2.43 2.06
C VAL A 83 -12.18 2.38 0.57
N SER A 84 -13.44 2.62 0.20
CA SER A 84 -13.85 2.68 -1.21
C SER A 84 -13.13 3.80 -1.97
N ALA A 85 -12.99 4.98 -1.36
CA ALA A 85 -12.22 6.08 -1.95
C ALA A 85 -10.73 5.72 -2.11
N ALA A 86 -10.14 5.04 -1.13
CA ALA A 86 -8.75 4.56 -1.24
C ALA A 86 -8.58 3.53 -2.37
N ILE A 87 -9.57 2.66 -2.59
CA ILE A 87 -9.57 1.69 -3.70
C ILE A 87 -9.60 2.41 -5.05
N GLU A 88 -10.41 3.45 -5.21
CA GLU A 88 -10.44 4.27 -6.44
C GLU A 88 -9.10 4.96 -6.70
N GLU A 89 -8.44 5.48 -5.64
CA GLU A 89 -7.11 6.07 -5.75
C GLU A 89 -6.06 5.06 -6.19
N VAL A 90 -6.10 3.84 -5.63
CA VAL A 90 -5.23 2.73 -6.05
C VAL A 90 -5.48 2.36 -7.51
N ALA A 91 -6.73 2.26 -7.95
CA ALA A 91 -7.08 1.97 -9.34
C ALA A 91 -6.48 3.02 -10.30
N LYS A 92 -6.58 4.31 -9.95
CA LYS A 92 -5.97 5.39 -10.73
C LYS A 92 -4.44 5.34 -10.72
N SER A 93 -3.83 4.95 -9.61
CA SER A 93 -2.39 4.75 -9.52
C SER A 93 -1.91 3.64 -10.47
N ILE A 94 -2.64 2.52 -10.54
CA ILE A 94 -2.36 1.41 -11.46
C ILE A 94 -2.40 1.91 -12.92
N GLU A 95 -3.42 2.68 -13.30
CA GLU A 95 -3.54 3.25 -14.65
C GLU A 95 -2.34 4.15 -15.00
N ASN A 96 -1.93 5.02 -14.07
CA ASN A 96 -0.77 5.89 -14.28
C ASN A 96 0.54 5.10 -14.43
N ILE A 97 0.73 4.04 -13.65
CA ILE A 97 1.93 3.18 -13.76
C ILE A 97 1.90 2.39 -15.06
N ALA A 98 0.73 1.97 -15.54
CA ALA A 98 0.57 1.32 -16.83
C ALA A 98 0.96 2.25 -18.00
N ASP A 99 0.51 3.51 -17.99
CA ASP A 99 0.93 4.52 -18.98
C ASP A 99 2.45 4.73 -18.95
N LEU A 100 3.02 4.92 -17.75
CA LEU A 100 4.46 5.11 -17.59
C LEU A 100 5.26 3.90 -18.11
N SER A 101 4.77 2.69 -17.86
CA SER A 101 5.38 1.45 -18.34
C SER A 101 5.33 1.36 -19.87
N GLY A 102 4.20 1.73 -20.49
CA GLY A 102 4.07 1.80 -21.94
C GLY A 102 5.02 2.82 -22.57
N ARG A 103 5.19 3.99 -21.94
CA ARG A 103 6.15 5.01 -22.38
C ARG A 103 7.59 4.53 -22.25
N ALA A 104 7.94 3.88 -21.13
CA ALA A 104 9.25 3.29 -20.92
C ALA A 104 9.56 2.20 -21.97
N GLN A 105 8.58 1.40 -22.35
CA GLN A 105 8.73 0.40 -23.42
C GLN A 105 9.07 1.07 -24.77
N GLY A 106 8.38 2.17 -25.11
CA GLY A 106 8.68 2.94 -26.31
C GLY A 106 10.10 3.51 -26.31
N GLN A 107 10.53 4.11 -25.20
CA GLN A 107 11.89 4.64 -25.04
C GLN A 107 12.96 3.55 -25.12
N SER A 108 12.69 2.38 -24.54
CA SER A 108 13.60 1.23 -24.58
C SER A 108 13.74 0.67 -26.00
N ALA A 109 12.65 0.62 -26.78
CA ALA A 109 12.69 0.23 -28.18
C ALA A 109 13.51 1.22 -29.04
N GLU A 110 13.39 2.53 -28.78
CA GLU A 110 14.21 3.55 -29.43
C GLU A 110 15.70 3.39 -29.05
N ALA A 111 16.01 3.19 -27.77
CA ALA A 111 17.37 2.94 -27.30
C ALA A 111 17.97 1.70 -27.97
N HIS A 112 17.20 0.61 -28.11
CA HIS A 112 17.64 -0.58 -28.83
C HIS A 112 18.04 -0.27 -30.28
N ALA A 113 17.22 0.50 -31.00
CA ALA A 113 17.54 0.90 -32.38
C ALA A 113 18.81 1.75 -32.47
N ILE A 114 19.03 2.67 -31.52
CA ILE A 114 20.24 3.49 -31.45
C ILE A 114 21.48 2.64 -31.20
N VAL A 115 21.38 1.65 -30.30
CA VAL A 115 22.48 0.73 -29.97
C VAL A 115 22.86 -0.14 -31.16
N GLU A 116 21.87 -0.72 -31.86
CA GLU A 116 22.12 -1.50 -33.08
C GLU A 116 22.79 -0.65 -34.18
N ALA A 117 22.33 0.58 -34.39
CA ALA A 117 22.97 1.52 -35.30
C ALA A 117 24.38 1.93 -34.83
N GLY A 118 24.61 2.04 -33.52
CA GLY A 118 25.92 2.28 -32.92
C GLY A 118 26.90 1.14 -33.19
N ALA A 119 26.48 -0.10 -32.92
CA ALA A 119 27.26 -1.31 -33.17
C ALA A 119 27.63 -1.45 -34.65
N ALA A 120 26.67 -1.24 -35.56
CA ALA A 120 26.93 -1.28 -37.01
C ALA A 120 27.96 -0.23 -37.45
N ARG A 121 27.89 0.99 -36.89
CA ARG A 121 28.87 2.05 -37.17
C ARG A 121 30.26 1.72 -36.63
N ALA A 122 30.35 1.17 -35.42
CA ALA A 122 31.62 0.74 -34.84
C ALA A 122 32.29 -0.35 -35.68
N MET A 123 31.54 -1.37 -36.11
CA MET A 123 32.06 -2.41 -37.00
C MET A 123 32.53 -1.84 -38.35
N SER A 124 31.77 -0.91 -38.94
CA SER A 124 32.16 -0.26 -40.20
C SER A 124 33.46 0.54 -40.05
N ALA A 125 33.61 1.28 -38.95
CA ALA A 125 34.83 2.03 -38.67
C ALA A 125 36.03 1.11 -38.40
N GLY A 126 35.83 -0.02 -37.72
CA GLY A 126 36.85 -1.07 -37.55
C GLY A 126 37.32 -1.65 -38.89
N ARG A 127 36.40 -1.88 -39.84
CA ARG A 127 36.75 -2.30 -41.22
C ARG A 127 37.54 -1.22 -41.96
N ALA A 128 37.14 0.05 -41.86
CA ALA A 128 37.89 1.14 -42.48
C ALA A 128 39.33 1.23 -41.94
N MET A 129 39.54 0.99 -40.63
CA MET A 129 40.89 0.91 -40.07
C MET A 129 41.69 -0.27 -40.63
N GLN A 130 41.04 -1.41 -40.86
CA GLN A 130 41.68 -2.57 -41.50
C GLN A 130 42.12 -2.23 -42.94
N ASP A 131 41.26 -1.59 -43.74
CA ASP A 131 41.60 -1.18 -45.11
C ASP A 131 42.79 -0.20 -45.12
N ILE A 132 42.84 0.72 -44.16
CA ILE A 132 43.97 1.65 -44.00
C ILE A 132 45.25 0.87 -43.63
N ALA A 133 45.18 -0.10 -42.72
CA ALA A 133 46.34 -0.90 -42.33
C ALA A 133 46.94 -1.67 -43.52
N GLU A 134 46.08 -2.18 -44.41
CA GLU A 134 46.50 -2.83 -45.66
C GLU A 134 47.16 -1.85 -46.62
N ALA A 135 46.64 -0.63 -46.73
CA ALA A 135 47.27 0.44 -47.53
C ALA A 135 48.67 0.80 -47.01
N PHE A 136 48.86 0.92 -45.69
CA PHE A 136 50.19 1.14 -45.09
C PHE A 136 51.14 -0.02 -45.38
N THR A 137 50.67 -1.26 -45.31
CA THR A 137 51.48 -2.44 -45.66
C THR A 137 51.90 -2.42 -47.13
N GLY A 138 51.02 -1.95 -48.03
CA GLY A 138 51.33 -1.76 -49.44
C GLY A 138 52.39 -0.68 -49.69
N LEU A 139 52.25 0.47 -49.02
CA LEU A 139 53.20 1.58 -49.10
C LEU A 139 54.60 1.18 -48.56
N ASP A 140 54.67 0.32 -47.53
CA ASP A 140 55.93 -0.08 -46.90
C ASP A 140 56.77 -0.90 -47.87
N ARG A 141 56.09 -1.78 -48.61
CA ARG A 141 56.68 -2.56 -49.71
C ARG A 141 57.21 -1.67 -50.83
N GLN A 142 56.47 -0.63 -51.21
CA GLN A 142 56.90 0.32 -52.25
C GLN A 142 58.13 1.12 -51.81
N MET A 143 58.20 1.52 -50.54
CA MET A 143 59.38 2.21 -49.99
C MET A 143 60.61 1.31 -49.95
N HIS A 144 60.46 0.03 -49.58
CA HIS A 144 61.57 -0.93 -49.65
C HIS A 144 62.08 -1.13 -51.09
N GLN A 145 61.16 -1.20 -52.07
CA GLN A 145 61.54 -1.28 -53.49
C GLN A 145 62.29 -0.03 -53.96
N LEU A 146 61.84 1.16 -53.53
CA LEU A 146 62.53 2.42 -53.83
C LEU A 146 63.93 2.45 -53.21
N GLY A 147 64.08 1.98 -51.97
CA GLY A 147 65.38 1.85 -51.30
C GLY A 147 66.36 0.98 -52.08
N GLY A 148 65.92 -0.20 -52.53
CA GLY A 148 66.73 -1.07 -53.38
C GLY A 148 67.12 -0.42 -54.72
N ALA A 149 66.23 0.38 -55.32
CA ALA A 149 66.54 1.13 -56.54
C ALA A 149 67.61 2.22 -56.28
N ILE A 150 67.50 2.97 -55.19
CA ILE A 150 68.47 3.99 -54.78
C ILE A 150 69.85 3.36 -54.54
N GLU A 151 69.91 2.22 -53.84
CA GLU A 151 71.16 1.49 -53.60
C GLU A 151 71.80 1.01 -54.92
N SER A 152 71.00 0.47 -55.84
CA SER A 152 71.46 0.02 -57.15
C SER A 152 72.06 1.16 -57.98
N ILE A 153 71.37 2.30 -58.05
CA ILE A 153 71.87 3.51 -58.74
C ILE A 153 73.14 4.04 -58.06
N GLY A 154 73.20 4.00 -56.72
CA GLY A 154 74.40 4.34 -55.96
C GLY A 154 75.60 3.45 -56.30
N GLY A 155 75.35 2.15 -56.55
CA GLY A 155 76.33 1.21 -57.06
C GLY A 155 76.84 1.58 -58.45
N PHE A 156 75.95 1.92 -59.39
CA PHE A 156 76.34 2.38 -60.73
C PHE A 156 77.14 3.68 -60.68
N ALA A 157 76.72 4.67 -59.88
CA ALA A 157 77.46 5.91 -59.70
C ALA A 157 78.88 5.63 -59.18
N LYS A 158 79.05 4.76 -58.18
CA LYS A 158 80.39 4.37 -57.68
C LYS A 158 81.24 3.71 -58.76
N GLN A 159 80.65 2.91 -59.63
CA GLN A 159 81.35 2.25 -60.73
C GLN A 159 81.79 3.27 -61.81
N ILE A 160 80.92 4.22 -62.16
CA ILE A 160 81.23 5.32 -63.08
C ILE A 160 82.38 6.17 -62.54
N GLU A 161 82.37 6.50 -61.25
CA GLU A 161 83.46 7.24 -60.59
C GLU A 161 84.80 6.49 -60.72
N SER A 162 84.78 5.17 -60.52
CA SER A 162 85.98 4.34 -60.68
C SER A 162 86.49 4.35 -62.13
N ILE A 163 85.60 4.22 -63.12
CA ILE A 163 85.95 4.27 -64.55
C ILE A 163 86.52 5.65 -64.91
N SER A 164 85.87 6.71 -64.43
CA SER A 164 86.28 8.09 -64.65
C SER A 164 87.67 8.38 -64.06
N SER A 165 87.94 7.92 -62.83
CA SER A 165 89.26 8.03 -62.19
C SER A 165 90.35 7.26 -62.94
N GLN A 166 90.04 6.04 -63.42
CA GLN A 166 90.95 5.27 -64.28
C GLN A 166 91.21 5.98 -65.61
N THR A 167 90.17 6.55 -66.23
CA THR A 167 90.26 7.29 -67.50
C THR A 167 91.10 8.56 -67.34
N LYS A 168 90.94 9.27 -66.22
CA LYS A 168 91.77 10.42 -65.84
C LYS A 168 93.25 10.04 -65.72
N LEU A 169 93.56 8.89 -65.10
CA LEU A 169 94.94 8.39 -64.99
C LEU A 169 95.51 7.97 -66.35
N LEU A 170 94.71 7.31 -67.19
CA LEU A 170 95.10 6.96 -68.57
C LEU A 170 95.40 8.21 -69.41
N ALA A 171 94.52 9.21 -69.33
CA ALA A 171 94.69 10.49 -70.01
C ALA A 171 95.94 11.23 -69.52
N LEU A 172 96.21 11.23 -68.22
CA LEU A 172 97.42 11.81 -67.65
C LEU A 172 98.69 11.13 -68.18
N ASN A 173 98.71 9.80 -68.20
CA ASN A 173 99.82 9.03 -68.76
C ASN A 173 100.03 9.33 -70.25
N ALA A 174 98.93 9.46 -71.01
CA ALA A 174 98.99 9.85 -72.43
C ALA A 174 99.51 11.30 -72.62
N THR A 175 99.12 12.24 -71.75
CA THR A 175 99.66 13.61 -71.77
C THR A 175 101.17 13.62 -71.50
N ILE A 176 101.64 12.82 -70.55
CA ILE A 176 103.07 12.68 -70.23
C ILE A 176 103.83 12.13 -71.44
N GLU A 177 103.34 11.06 -72.06
CA GLU A 177 104.02 10.43 -73.21
C GLU A 177 103.97 11.32 -74.46
N ALA A 178 102.87 12.05 -74.67
CA ALA A 178 102.75 13.05 -75.72
C ALA A 178 103.75 14.21 -75.55
N ALA A 179 103.97 14.68 -74.32
CA ALA A 179 105.02 15.65 -74.02
C ALA A 179 106.43 15.09 -74.26
N ARG A 180 106.64 13.80 -73.98
CA ARG A 180 107.91 13.09 -74.19
C ARG A 180 108.27 12.94 -75.68
N ALA A 181 107.27 12.80 -76.54
CA ALA A 181 107.44 12.74 -78.00
C ALA A 181 107.71 14.11 -78.67
N GLY A 182 107.71 15.21 -77.91
CA GLY A 182 108.02 16.56 -78.42
C GLY A 182 107.02 17.05 -79.47
N GLU A 183 107.50 17.66 -80.57
CA GLU A 183 106.65 18.21 -81.64
C GLU A 183 105.78 17.14 -82.33
N ALA A 184 106.21 15.88 -82.39
CA ALA A 184 105.44 14.79 -82.99
C ALA A 184 104.22 14.37 -82.14
N GLY A 185 104.24 14.64 -80.83
CA GLY A 185 103.16 14.28 -79.89
C GLY A 185 102.09 15.35 -79.71
N ARG A 186 102.22 16.51 -80.36
CA ARG A 186 101.43 17.72 -80.06
C ARG A 186 99.91 17.53 -80.29
N GLY A 187 99.51 16.80 -81.33
CA GLY A 187 98.10 16.45 -81.56
C GLY A 187 97.54 15.48 -80.52
N PHE A 188 98.34 14.50 -80.09
CA PHE A 188 97.96 13.56 -79.02
C PHE A 188 97.85 14.26 -77.66
N ALA A 189 98.68 15.26 -77.38
CA ALA A 189 98.61 16.04 -76.14
C ALA A 189 97.27 16.78 -75.98
N VAL A 190 96.74 17.34 -77.08
CA VAL A 190 95.43 18.03 -77.08
C VAL A 190 94.30 17.04 -76.79
N VAL A 191 94.30 15.88 -77.46
CA VAL A 191 93.28 14.84 -77.22
C VAL A 191 93.36 14.31 -75.78
N ALA A 192 94.56 14.06 -75.27
CA ALA A 192 94.74 13.59 -73.90
C ALA A 192 94.27 14.62 -72.85
N ALA A 193 94.50 15.92 -73.08
CA ALA A 193 93.99 16.98 -72.22
C ALA A 193 92.45 17.05 -72.22
N GLU A 194 91.82 16.88 -73.38
CA GLU A 194 90.36 16.85 -73.52
C GLU A 194 89.75 15.64 -72.79
N VAL A 195 90.34 14.45 -72.95
CA VAL A 195 89.89 13.24 -72.24
C VAL A 195 90.04 13.39 -70.73
N LYS A 196 91.11 14.04 -70.27
CA LYS A 196 91.30 14.35 -68.85
C LYS A 196 90.20 15.29 -68.33
N ALA A 197 89.87 16.35 -69.07
CA ALA A 197 88.81 17.28 -68.71
C ALA A 197 87.44 16.60 -68.65
N LEU A 198 87.10 15.78 -69.65
CA LEU A 198 85.86 14.99 -69.68
C LEU A 198 85.76 14.03 -68.48
N SER A 199 86.87 13.40 -68.09
CA SER A 199 86.91 12.53 -66.92
C SER A 199 86.71 13.32 -65.62
N GLU A 200 87.29 14.52 -65.50
CA GLU A 200 87.05 15.38 -64.34
C GLU A 200 85.58 15.85 -64.25
N GLU A 201 84.97 16.19 -65.37
CA GLU A 201 83.55 16.55 -65.46
C GLU A 201 82.63 15.35 -65.13
N THR A 202 82.97 14.17 -65.63
CA THR A 202 82.25 12.92 -65.33
C THR A 202 82.29 12.61 -63.83
N SER A 203 83.45 12.76 -63.19
CA SER A 203 83.61 12.53 -61.76
C SER A 203 82.75 13.51 -60.94
N ARG A 204 82.82 14.80 -61.28
CA ARG A 204 82.01 15.83 -60.62
C ARG A 204 80.51 15.58 -60.76
N THR A 205 80.06 15.17 -61.93
CA THR A 205 78.65 14.83 -62.18
C THR A 205 78.22 13.62 -61.35
N THR A 206 79.09 12.62 -61.25
CA THR A 206 78.84 11.40 -60.47
C THR A 206 78.75 11.70 -58.97
N GLU A 207 79.55 12.64 -58.47
CA GLU A 207 79.48 13.10 -57.08
C GLU A 207 78.17 13.86 -56.79
N LEU A 208 77.70 14.69 -57.72
CA LEU A 208 76.38 15.33 -57.62
C LEU A 208 75.24 14.30 -57.57
N ILE A 209 75.30 13.26 -58.40
CA ILE A 209 74.33 12.16 -58.39
C ILE A 209 74.33 11.46 -57.01
N ARG A 210 75.50 11.16 -56.43
CA ARG A 210 75.59 10.58 -55.08
C ARG A 210 74.97 11.49 -54.01
N GLY A 211 75.17 12.80 -54.10
CA GLY A 211 74.54 13.77 -53.22
C GLY A 211 73.01 13.69 -53.28
N GLN A 212 72.44 13.66 -54.50
CA GLN A 212 71.00 13.52 -54.69
C GLN A 212 70.44 12.18 -54.17
N LEU A 213 71.15 11.07 -54.40
CA LEU A 213 70.75 9.76 -53.88
C LEU A 213 70.74 9.71 -52.35
N THR A 214 71.70 10.40 -51.70
CA THR A 214 71.74 10.51 -50.24
C THR A 214 70.51 11.26 -49.73
N GLY A 215 70.16 12.40 -50.35
CA GLY A 215 68.95 13.14 -49.99
C GLY A 215 67.66 12.33 -50.22
N LEU A 216 67.58 11.53 -51.28
CA LEU A 216 66.45 10.63 -51.52
C LEU A 216 66.36 9.52 -50.45
N ALA A 217 67.50 8.96 -50.03
CA ALA A 217 67.53 7.96 -48.97
C ALA A 217 67.06 8.54 -47.63
N ASP A 218 67.43 9.78 -47.30
CA ASP A 218 66.98 10.45 -46.08
C ASP A 218 65.46 10.69 -46.09
N VAL A 219 64.89 11.14 -47.23
CA VAL A 219 63.44 11.32 -47.39
C VAL A 219 62.71 9.98 -47.24
N MET A 220 63.24 8.91 -47.84
CA MET A 220 62.67 7.56 -47.71
C MET A 220 62.68 7.08 -46.25
N GLN A 221 63.76 7.29 -45.50
CA GLN A 221 63.82 6.96 -44.07
C GLN A 221 62.76 7.74 -43.26
N GLY A 222 62.59 9.02 -43.57
CA GLY A 222 61.51 9.83 -42.98
C GLY A 222 60.12 9.27 -43.27
N MET A 223 59.87 8.82 -44.51
CA MET A 223 58.60 8.20 -44.90
C MET A 223 58.36 6.87 -44.18
N LEU A 224 59.37 5.98 -44.11
CA LEU A 224 59.27 4.72 -43.36
C LEU A 224 58.95 4.96 -41.88
N HIS A 225 59.58 5.96 -41.26
CA HIS A 225 59.29 6.33 -39.88
C HIS A 225 57.85 6.83 -39.69
N ALA A 226 57.40 7.75 -40.56
CA ALA A 226 56.02 8.25 -40.53
C ALA A 226 55.00 7.13 -40.74
N MET A 227 55.33 6.16 -41.59
CA MET A 227 54.51 4.97 -41.83
C MET A 227 54.44 4.02 -40.64
N SER A 228 55.55 3.80 -39.94
CA SER A 228 55.55 3.00 -38.70
C SER A 228 54.66 3.63 -37.63
N ILE A 229 54.71 4.96 -37.48
CA ILE A 229 53.84 5.69 -36.56
C ILE A 229 52.38 5.57 -37.00
N GLY A 230 52.10 5.82 -38.29
CA GLY A 230 50.75 5.70 -38.87
C GLY A 230 50.15 4.32 -38.67
N GLY A 231 50.90 3.25 -38.95
CA GLY A 231 50.47 1.87 -38.73
C GLY A 231 50.17 1.55 -37.27
N THR A 232 50.93 2.12 -36.34
CA THR A 232 50.63 1.99 -34.89
C THR A 232 49.31 2.68 -34.56
N LYS A 233 49.09 3.91 -35.03
CA LYS A 233 47.84 4.65 -34.78
C LYS A 233 46.60 4.01 -35.37
N VAL A 234 46.73 3.36 -36.54
CA VAL A 234 45.64 2.59 -37.14
C VAL A 234 45.30 1.36 -36.29
N ARG A 235 46.32 0.69 -35.74
CA ARG A 235 46.11 -0.45 -34.82
C ARG A 235 45.39 0.00 -33.54
N ASP A 236 45.84 1.08 -32.92
CA ASP A 236 45.19 1.66 -31.74
C ASP A 236 43.72 2.02 -32.05
N GLY A 237 43.47 2.60 -33.22
CA GLY A 237 42.12 2.94 -33.69
C GLY A 237 41.23 1.72 -33.88
N ARG A 238 41.77 0.63 -34.44
CA ARG A 238 41.05 -0.64 -34.58
C ARG A 238 40.69 -1.23 -33.21
N GLU A 239 41.64 -1.31 -32.29
CA GLU A 239 41.39 -1.82 -30.93
C GLU A 239 40.31 -0.99 -30.23
N THR A 240 40.34 0.33 -30.39
CA THR A 240 39.31 1.23 -29.87
C THR A 240 37.92 0.89 -30.41
N PHE A 241 37.78 0.62 -31.72
CA PHE A 241 36.48 0.25 -32.30
C PHE A 241 36.00 -1.14 -31.89
N ASP A 242 36.92 -2.08 -31.64
CA ASP A 242 36.58 -3.41 -31.10
C ASP A 242 36.02 -3.29 -29.66
N VAL A 243 36.61 -2.41 -28.84
CA VAL A 243 36.07 -2.08 -27.50
C VAL A 243 34.69 -1.43 -27.61
N VAL A 244 34.52 -0.43 -28.48
CA VAL A 244 33.22 0.23 -28.68
C VAL A 244 32.15 -0.77 -29.13
N ALA A 245 32.48 -1.73 -30.00
CA ALA A 245 31.54 -2.78 -30.40
C ALA A 245 31.12 -3.68 -29.22
N THR A 246 32.07 -3.98 -28.32
CA THR A 246 31.81 -4.75 -27.09
C THR A 246 30.95 -3.97 -26.10
N ASP A 247 31.19 -2.66 -25.94
CA ASP A 247 30.38 -1.77 -25.11
C ASP A 247 28.95 -1.68 -25.64
N MET A 248 28.77 -1.54 -26.97
CA MET A 248 27.44 -1.54 -27.58
C MET A 248 26.69 -2.86 -27.34
N ALA A 249 27.38 -4.01 -27.39
CA ALA A 249 26.78 -5.29 -27.05
C ALA A 249 26.32 -5.35 -25.60
N SER A 250 27.12 -4.83 -24.66
CA SER A 250 26.76 -4.76 -23.23
C SER A 250 25.57 -3.84 -22.99
N ILE A 251 25.50 -2.70 -23.68
CA ILE A 251 24.35 -1.78 -23.58
C ILE A 251 23.09 -2.44 -24.16
N ARG A 252 23.18 -3.17 -25.26
CA ARG A 252 22.04 -3.91 -25.83
C ARG A 252 21.47 -4.90 -24.83
N ASP A 253 22.33 -5.64 -24.13
CA ASP A 253 21.90 -6.63 -23.14
C ASP A 253 21.19 -5.92 -21.96
N CYS A 254 21.72 -4.79 -21.48
CA CYS A 254 21.07 -3.94 -20.48
C CYS A 254 19.69 -3.42 -20.93
N VAL A 255 19.55 -2.99 -22.20
CA VAL A 255 18.26 -2.58 -22.77
C VAL A 255 17.27 -3.75 -22.85
N SER A 256 17.76 -4.97 -23.12
CA SER A 256 16.95 -6.19 -23.09
C SER A 256 16.42 -6.48 -21.68
N ASP A 257 17.27 -6.37 -20.67
CA ASP A 257 16.89 -6.56 -19.26
C ASP A 257 15.86 -5.52 -18.80
N VAL A 258 15.99 -4.27 -19.24
CA VAL A 258 14.99 -3.22 -19.00
C VAL A 258 13.66 -3.58 -19.64
N ASN A 259 13.65 -4.07 -20.88
CA ASN A 259 12.42 -4.52 -21.55
C ASN A 259 11.76 -5.69 -20.81
N ALA A 260 12.54 -6.67 -20.34
CA ALA A 260 12.02 -7.77 -19.54
C ALA A 260 11.39 -7.27 -18.22
N SER A 261 12.04 -6.31 -17.56
CA SER A 261 11.54 -5.70 -16.33
C SER A 261 10.22 -4.95 -16.55
N ILE A 262 10.10 -4.19 -17.65
CA ILE A 262 8.86 -3.51 -18.02
C ILE A 262 7.74 -4.54 -18.28
N GLY A 263 8.03 -5.65 -18.95
CA GLY A 263 7.08 -6.74 -19.13
C GLY A 263 6.60 -7.36 -17.82
N ALA A 264 7.51 -7.56 -16.85
CA ALA A 264 7.15 -8.06 -15.53
C ALA A 264 6.27 -7.06 -14.75
N ILE A 265 6.56 -5.75 -14.85
CA ILE A 265 5.72 -4.70 -14.26
C ILE A 265 4.30 -4.74 -14.86
N ALA A 266 4.17 -4.87 -16.18
CA ALA A 266 2.87 -4.98 -16.83
C ALA A 266 2.06 -6.20 -16.32
N GLY A 267 2.72 -7.33 -16.09
CA GLY A 267 2.10 -8.50 -15.45
C GLY A 267 1.60 -8.20 -14.03
N MET A 268 2.46 -7.61 -13.19
CA MET A 268 2.09 -7.24 -11.81
C MET A 268 0.94 -6.23 -11.76
N LEU A 269 0.87 -5.28 -12.70
CA LEU A 269 -0.24 -4.34 -12.79
C LEU A 269 -1.56 -5.04 -13.13
N GLY A 270 -1.55 -6.07 -13.98
CA GLY A 270 -2.73 -6.88 -14.28
C GLY A 270 -3.25 -7.64 -13.04
N ASP A 271 -2.34 -8.20 -12.24
CA ASP A 271 -2.68 -8.85 -10.97
C ASP A 271 -3.24 -7.84 -9.96
N GLN A 272 -2.61 -6.66 -9.85
CA GLN A 272 -3.04 -5.61 -8.93
C GLN A 272 -4.40 -5.02 -9.33
N GLN A 273 -4.69 -4.88 -10.62
CA GLN A 273 -6.00 -4.48 -11.12
C GLN A 273 -7.07 -5.49 -10.69
N SER A 274 -6.82 -6.78 -10.91
CA SER A 274 -7.75 -7.85 -10.51
C SER A 274 -8.01 -7.87 -9.00
N ALA A 275 -6.97 -7.67 -8.19
CA ALA A 275 -7.09 -7.56 -6.74
C ALA A 275 -7.92 -6.32 -6.33
N THR A 276 -7.69 -5.18 -6.97
CA THR A 276 -8.41 -3.93 -6.71
C THR A 276 -9.89 -4.05 -7.06
N GLU A 277 -10.23 -4.70 -8.17
CA GLU A 277 -11.62 -5.00 -8.55
C GLU A 277 -12.31 -5.93 -7.53
N ALA A 278 -11.60 -6.96 -7.05
CA ALA A 278 -12.11 -7.84 -6.00
C ALA A 278 -12.35 -7.10 -4.67
N MET A 279 -11.45 -6.18 -4.31
CA MET A 279 -11.63 -5.31 -3.14
C MET A 279 -12.84 -4.39 -3.30
N ALA A 280 -13.01 -3.76 -4.46
CA ALA A 280 -14.16 -2.91 -4.75
C ALA A 280 -15.48 -3.68 -4.60
N LYS A 281 -15.55 -4.89 -5.15
CA LYS A 281 -16.72 -5.78 -5.00
C LYS A 281 -16.97 -6.15 -3.54
N SER A 282 -15.93 -6.45 -2.78
CA SER A 282 -16.04 -6.77 -1.36
C SER A 282 -16.54 -5.59 -0.54
N MET A 283 -16.09 -4.37 -0.84
CA MET A 283 -16.56 -3.15 -0.18
C MET A 283 -18.01 -2.82 -0.53
N SER A 284 -18.43 -3.04 -1.78
CA SER A 284 -19.83 -2.92 -2.16
C SER A 284 -20.73 -3.87 -1.37
N GLU A 285 -20.28 -5.11 -1.14
CA GLU A 285 -21.00 -6.08 -0.33
C GLU A 285 -21.03 -5.69 1.16
N ILE A 286 -19.92 -5.20 1.71
CA ILE A 286 -19.87 -4.68 3.09
C ILE A 286 -20.82 -3.49 3.25
N ALA A 287 -20.83 -2.54 2.31
CA ALA A 287 -21.76 -1.40 2.33
C ALA A 287 -23.22 -1.86 2.31
N ARG A 288 -23.53 -2.86 1.48
CA ARG A 288 -24.87 -3.47 1.42
C ARG A 288 -25.26 -4.11 2.75
N LEU A 289 -24.37 -4.89 3.36
CA LEU A 289 -24.60 -5.52 4.67
C LEU A 289 -24.73 -4.49 5.79
N ALA A 290 -23.94 -3.41 5.77
CA ALA A 290 -24.05 -2.32 6.73
C ALA A 290 -25.42 -1.63 6.63
N GLY A 291 -25.91 -1.35 5.42
CA GLY A 291 -27.25 -0.79 5.21
C GLY A 291 -28.38 -1.73 5.65
N GLN A 292 -28.22 -3.05 5.45
CA GLN A 292 -29.16 -4.05 5.98
C GLN A 292 -29.16 -4.07 7.50
N ASN A 293 -27.99 -4.12 8.14
CA ASN A 293 -27.87 -4.09 9.59
C ASN A 293 -28.47 -2.81 10.18
N GLU A 294 -28.32 -1.65 9.52
CA GLU A 294 -28.94 -0.41 9.98
C GLU A 294 -30.47 -0.53 10.00
N THR A 295 -31.04 -1.14 8.96
CA THR A 295 -32.47 -1.39 8.85
C THR A 295 -32.95 -2.38 9.92
N ASP A 296 -32.22 -3.47 10.12
CA ASP A 296 -32.55 -4.51 11.11
C ASP A 296 -32.47 -4.00 12.55
N VAL A 297 -31.45 -3.18 12.86
CA VAL A 297 -31.30 -2.53 14.17
C VAL A 297 -32.46 -1.56 14.43
N LYS A 298 -32.84 -0.74 13.43
CA LYS A 298 -34.00 0.16 13.56
C LYS A 298 -35.30 -0.62 13.78
N ALA A 299 -35.57 -1.64 12.96
CA ALA A 299 -36.78 -2.45 13.08
C ALA A 299 -36.85 -3.19 14.43
N SER A 300 -35.72 -3.76 14.88
CA SER A 300 -35.63 -4.43 16.18
C SER A 300 -35.86 -3.45 17.33
N SER A 301 -35.23 -2.28 17.28
CA SER A 301 -35.42 -1.22 18.27
C SER A 301 -36.89 -0.79 18.36
N GLU A 302 -37.57 -0.58 17.24
CA GLU A 302 -39.00 -0.24 17.22
C GLU A 302 -39.88 -1.32 17.87
N LEU A 303 -39.61 -2.60 17.60
CA LEU A 303 -40.36 -3.72 18.21
C LEU A 303 -40.13 -3.81 19.72
N ILE A 304 -38.87 -3.62 20.15
CA ILE A 304 -38.51 -3.64 21.57
C ILE A 304 -39.15 -2.43 22.28
N ILE A 305 -39.15 -1.23 21.69
CA ILE A 305 -39.83 -0.04 22.24
C ILE A 305 -41.34 -0.28 22.37
N LYS A 306 -41.99 -0.92 21.39
CA LYS A 306 -43.42 -1.29 21.49
C LYS A 306 -43.66 -2.25 22.65
N THR A 307 -42.77 -3.21 22.86
CA THR A 307 -42.87 -4.17 23.97
C THR A 307 -42.58 -3.50 25.32
N ASP A 308 -41.64 -2.55 25.37
CA ASP A 308 -41.37 -1.71 26.54
C ASP A 308 -42.62 -0.93 26.96
N ALA A 309 -43.30 -0.30 26.00
CA ALA A 309 -44.52 0.46 26.26
C ALA A 309 -45.66 -0.43 26.82
N ILE A 310 -45.80 -1.67 26.33
CA ILE A 310 -46.80 -2.62 26.85
C ILE A 310 -46.42 -3.06 28.27
N THR A 311 -45.15 -3.37 28.49
CA THR A 311 -44.64 -3.82 29.80
C THR A 311 -44.76 -2.70 30.84
N GLY A 312 -44.45 -1.46 30.46
CA GLY A 312 -44.65 -0.27 31.30
C GLY A 312 -46.10 -0.11 31.74
N LYS A 313 -47.06 -0.26 30.82
CA LYS A 313 -48.51 -0.25 31.16
C LYS A 313 -48.89 -1.34 32.15
N LEU A 314 -48.31 -2.54 32.04
CA LEU A 314 -48.57 -3.63 33.00
C LEU A 314 -48.01 -3.31 34.39
N ILE A 315 -46.82 -2.70 34.46
CA ILE A 315 -46.22 -2.24 35.71
C ILE A 315 -47.08 -1.12 36.32
N ASP A 316 -47.45 -0.10 35.54
CA ASP A 316 -48.28 1.01 36.02
C ASP A 316 -49.64 0.54 36.54
N ALA A 317 -50.31 -0.38 35.84
CA ALA A 317 -51.58 -0.98 36.26
C ALA A 317 -51.46 -1.74 37.59
N ALA A 318 -50.32 -2.38 37.88
CA ALA A 318 -50.08 -3.01 39.18
C ALA A 318 -49.92 -1.98 40.31
N GLY A 319 -49.39 -0.79 39.99
CA GLY A 319 -49.35 0.34 40.92
C GLY A 319 -50.75 0.87 41.23
N GLU A 320 -51.58 1.07 40.21
CA GLU A 320 -52.98 1.51 40.36
C GLU A 320 -53.83 0.49 41.14
N ALA A 321 -53.58 -0.80 40.95
CA ALA A 321 -54.24 -1.88 41.68
C ALA A 321 -53.75 -2.05 43.13
N GLY A 322 -52.75 -1.27 43.57
CA GLY A 322 -52.24 -1.32 44.94
C GLY A 322 -51.51 -2.61 45.29
N VAL A 323 -50.82 -3.24 44.32
CA VAL A 323 -50.06 -4.47 44.56
C VAL A 323 -48.98 -4.23 45.63
N ALA A 324 -48.95 -5.08 46.65
CA ALA A 324 -48.01 -4.92 47.75
C ALA A 324 -46.54 -4.98 47.28
N ARG A 325 -45.68 -4.16 47.92
CA ARG A 325 -44.26 -3.96 47.58
C ARG A 325 -44.01 -3.44 46.16
N TYR A 326 -44.99 -2.79 45.55
CA TYR A 326 -44.88 -2.21 44.21
C TYR A 326 -43.66 -1.30 44.03
N ALA A 327 -43.48 -0.31 44.92
CA ALA A 327 -42.39 0.65 44.83
C ALA A 327 -41.01 -0.02 44.89
N GLU A 328 -40.84 -1.03 45.75
CA GLU A 328 -39.59 -1.78 45.89
C GLU A 328 -39.28 -2.61 44.64
N ARG A 329 -40.27 -3.31 44.09
CA ARG A 329 -40.09 -4.14 42.89
C ARG A 329 -39.79 -3.29 41.66
N ARG A 330 -40.39 -2.10 41.54
CA ARG A 330 -40.20 -1.21 40.39
C ARG A 330 -38.78 -0.62 40.28
N LEU A 331 -38.02 -0.55 41.37
CA LEU A 331 -36.68 0.05 41.39
C LEU A 331 -35.73 -0.53 40.33
N ARG A 332 -35.81 -1.84 40.08
CA ARG A 332 -34.99 -2.51 39.05
C ARG A 332 -35.31 -1.99 37.64
N ALA A 333 -36.58 -1.84 37.32
CA ALA A 333 -37.03 -1.30 36.04
C ALA A 333 -36.64 0.18 35.89
N ASP A 334 -36.86 0.99 36.94
CA ASP A 334 -36.51 2.41 36.93
C ASP A 334 -34.98 2.62 36.75
N HIS A 335 -34.15 1.80 37.41
CA HIS A 335 -32.69 1.85 37.26
C HIS A 335 -32.23 1.53 35.84
N MET A 336 -32.79 0.47 35.25
CA MET A 336 -32.41 0.05 33.91
C MET A 336 -32.89 1.02 32.84
N ALA A 337 -34.05 1.67 33.04
CA ALA A 337 -34.51 2.74 32.18
C ALA A 337 -33.56 3.96 32.19
N TRP A 338 -33.02 4.31 33.37
CA TRP A 338 -32.00 5.34 33.52
C TRP A 338 -30.70 4.97 32.79
N LYS A 339 -30.18 3.75 33.01
CA LYS A 339 -28.98 3.24 32.33
C LYS A 339 -29.15 3.23 30.80
N ARG A 340 -30.32 2.79 30.31
CA ARG A 340 -30.66 2.83 28.88
C ARG A 340 -30.56 4.23 28.29
N ARG A 341 -31.13 5.23 28.96
CA ARG A 341 -31.06 6.64 28.51
C ARG A 341 -29.61 7.09 28.36
N LEU A 342 -28.75 6.65 29.27
CA LEU A 342 -27.33 6.95 29.26
C LEU A 342 -26.62 6.34 28.04
N ALA A 343 -26.94 5.09 27.70
CA ALA A 343 -26.42 4.41 26.49
C ALA A 343 -26.86 5.12 25.21
N GLU A 344 -28.14 5.51 25.11
CA GLU A 344 -28.70 6.23 23.97
C GLU A 344 -28.02 7.60 23.74
N CYS A 345 -27.64 8.31 24.82
CA CYS A 345 -26.87 9.55 24.72
C CYS A 345 -25.43 9.31 24.24
N LEU A 346 -24.77 8.25 24.72
CA LEU A 346 -23.38 7.93 24.36
C LEU A 346 -23.24 7.65 22.85
N VAL A 347 -24.21 6.94 22.28
CA VAL A 347 -24.21 6.60 20.84
C VAL A 347 -24.85 7.69 19.95
N GLY A 348 -25.27 8.82 20.53
CA GLY A 348 -25.84 9.94 19.79
C GLY A 348 -27.29 9.78 19.32
N LEU A 349 -28.03 8.78 19.83
CA LEU A 349 -29.45 8.58 19.52
C LEU A 349 -30.36 9.60 20.24
N LYS A 350 -29.93 10.08 21.41
CA LYS A 350 -30.61 11.15 22.16
C LYS A 350 -29.68 12.29 22.48
N PRO A 351 -30.18 13.54 22.50
CA PRO A 351 -29.37 14.70 22.86
C PRO A 351 -28.90 14.59 24.31
N ILE A 352 -27.74 15.18 24.56
CA ILE A 352 -27.11 15.22 25.88
C ILE A 352 -27.73 16.36 26.68
N GLU A 353 -28.43 16.02 27.76
CA GLU A 353 -28.96 16.99 28.71
C GLU A 353 -28.17 16.89 30.03
N LEU A 354 -27.17 17.77 30.21
CA LEU A 354 -26.30 17.78 31.40
C LEU A 354 -27.08 17.90 32.72
N THR A 355 -28.23 18.57 32.71
CA THR A 355 -29.11 18.73 33.87
C THR A 355 -29.89 17.46 34.22
N ALA A 356 -30.15 16.59 33.23
CA ALA A 356 -30.97 15.39 33.38
C ALA A 356 -30.23 14.18 33.99
N PHE A 357 -28.94 14.35 34.28
CA PHE A 357 -28.06 13.35 34.93
C PHE A 357 -27.37 13.92 36.18
N SER A 358 -27.90 15.04 36.71
CA SER A 358 -27.26 15.82 37.78
C SER A 358 -27.88 15.63 39.16
N ALA A 359 -29.03 14.94 39.28
CA ALA A 359 -29.71 14.72 40.56
C ALA A 359 -29.30 13.39 41.22
N ARG A 360 -28.99 13.43 42.53
CA ARG A 360 -28.44 12.32 43.33
C ARG A 360 -29.30 11.04 43.40
N VAL A 361 -30.58 11.07 43.01
CA VAL A 361 -31.52 9.93 43.18
C VAL A 361 -31.99 9.33 41.84
N GLU A 362 -31.56 9.89 40.71
CA GLU A 362 -31.97 9.45 39.37
C GLU A 362 -31.75 7.96 39.07
N PRO A 363 -30.67 7.30 39.53
CA PRO A 363 -30.44 5.90 39.22
C PRO A 363 -31.44 4.94 39.86
N LEU A 364 -32.18 5.33 40.89
CA LEU A 364 -33.18 4.47 41.56
C LEU A 364 -34.62 4.90 41.26
N GLY A 365 -34.80 5.93 40.41
CA GLY A 365 -36.10 6.40 39.99
C GLY A 365 -36.91 7.15 41.05
N PRO A 366 -38.10 7.65 40.66
CA PRO A 366 -38.93 8.49 41.52
C PRO A 366 -39.53 7.73 42.72
N HIS A 367 -39.73 6.41 42.60
CA HIS A 367 -40.35 5.59 43.66
C HIS A 367 -39.39 5.33 44.83
N PHE A 368 -38.09 5.53 44.67
CA PHE A 368 -37.14 5.38 45.77
C PHE A 368 -37.44 6.33 46.94
N ALA A 369 -37.98 7.52 46.65
CA ALA A 369 -38.32 8.51 47.66
C ALA A 369 -39.41 8.04 48.63
N THR A 370 -40.30 7.13 48.22
CA THR A 370 -41.44 6.67 49.03
C THR A 370 -41.15 5.46 49.91
N ILE A 371 -40.00 4.79 49.73
CA ILE A 371 -39.65 3.56 50.44
C ILE A 371 -38.96 3.89 51.77
N THR A 372 -39.37 3.29 52.89
CA THR A 372 -38.77 3.56 54.22
C THR A 372 -37.81 2.48 54.69
N ASP A 373 -37.75 1.33 54.02
CA ASP A 373 -36.87 0.20 54.38
C ASP A 373 -35.39 0.65 54.45
N PRO A 374 -34.73 0.56 55.63
CA PRO A 374 -33.33 0.92 55.79
C PRO A 374 -32.38 0.16 54.88
N ALA A 375 -32.69 -1.10 54.54
CA ALA A 375 -31.86 -1.91 53.66
C ALA A 375 -31.91 -1.39 52.21
N VAL A 376 -33.09 -1.00 51.74
CA VAL A 376 -33.27 -0.34 50.44
C VAL A 376 -32.63 1.05 50.44
N ARG A 377 -32.77 1.83 51.52
CA ARG A 377 -32.17 3.19 51.62
C ARG A 377 -30.65 3.20 51.52
N ARG A 378 -29.96 2.15 51.96
CA ARG A 378 -28.49 2.02 51.82
C ARG A 378 -28.02 1.96 50.36
N LEU A 379 -28.90 1.67 49.41
CA LEU A 379 -28.58 1.67 47.98
C LEU A 379 -28.23 3.05 47.44
N SER A 380 -28.60 4.15 48.12
CA SER A 380 -28.27 5.51 47.68
C SER A 380 -26.77 5.73 47.48
N VAL A 381 -25.92 5.11 48.31
CA VAL A 381 -24.46 5.22 48.19
C VAL A 381 -23.95 4.58 46.90
N LYS A 382 -24.53 3.44 46.50
CA LYS A 382 -24.19 2.78 45.23
C LYS A 382 -24.73 3.57 44.04
N ALA A 383 -25.93 4.13 44.17
CA ALA A 383 -26.53 5.01 43.16
C ALA A 383 -25.69 6.28 42.93
N ASP A 384 -25.17 6.91 43.98
CA ASP A 384 -24.31 8.10 43.88
C ASP A 384 -23.03 7.81 43.05
N LYS A 385 -22.43 6.63 43.24
CA LYS A 385 -21.26 6.18 42.45
C LYS A 385 -21.62 6.04 40.96
N ALA A 386 -22.74 5.38 40.65
CA ALA A 386 -23.20 5.23 39.27
C ALA A 386 -23.54 6.59 38.63
N ALA A 387 -24.19 7.49 39.37
CA ALA A 387 -24.52 8.84 38.91
C ALA A 387 -23.26 9.69 38.63
N ALA A 388 -22.21 9.55 39.45
CA ALA A 388 -20.95 10.26 39.25
C ALA A 388 -20.26 9.86 37.93
N GLU A 389 -20.17 8.56 37.64
CA GLU A 389 -19.60 8.07 36.38
C GLU A 389 -20.50 8.40 35.19
N ALA A 390 -21.83 8.39 35.35
CA ALA A 390 -22.76 8.84 34.33
C ALA A 390 -22.56 10.32 33.97
N LEU A 391 -22.44 11.19 34.97
CA LEU A 391 -22.18 12.62 34.77
C LEU A 391 -20.81 12.85 34.12
N ARG A 392 -19.80 12.04 34.49
CA ARG A 392 -18.49 12.05 33.83
C ARG A 392 -18.66 11.70 32.35
N MET A 393 -19.32 10.59 32.01
CA MET A 393 -19.57 10.20 30.63
C MET A 393 -20.21 11.32 29.82
N VAL A 394 -21.32 11.89 30.32
CA VAL A 394 -22.08 12.97 29.65
C VAL A 394 -21.21 14.19 29.37
N LYS A 395 -20.32 14.58 30.31
CA LYS A 395 -19.36 15.67 30.12
C LYS A 395 -18.32 15.34 29.05
N GLU A 396 -17.84 14.11 29.02
CA GLU A 396 -16.83 13.67 28.05
C GLU A 396 -17.39 13.59 26.62
N VAL A 397 -18.64 13.13 26.45
CA VAL A 397 -19.30 13.19 25.14
C VAL A 397 -19.51 14.63 24.69
N ALA A 398 -19.95 15.52 25.59
CA ALA A 398 -20.10 16.95 25.27
C ALA A 398 -18.76 17.62 24.89
N ALA A 399 -17.64 17.11 25.41
CA ALA A 399 -16.29 17.56 25.07
C ALA A 399 -15.70 16.89 23.80
N GLY A 400 -16.44 15.98 23.14
CA GLY A 400 -15.98 15.24 21.97
C GLY A 400 -14.95 14.16 22.26
N ARG A 401 -14.74 13.78 23.54
CA ARG A 401 -13.73 12.79 23.96
C ARG A 401 -14.35 11.40 24.10
N MET A 402 -14.73 10.81 22.96
CA MET A 402 -15.52 9.58 22.92
C MET A 402 -14.88 8.39 23.66
N ASN A 403 -13.57 8.17 23.53
CA ASN A 403 -12.90 7.06 24.22
C ASN A 403 -13.04 7.15 25.75
N VAL A 404 -12.86 8.35 26.31
CA VAL A 404 -12.98 8.59 27.76
C VAL A 404 -14.44 8.50 28.21
N ALA A 405 -15.38 8.89 27.34
CA ALA A 405 -16.80 8.71 27.60
C ALA A 405 -17.20 7.23 27.68
N ILE A 406 -16.67 6.38 26.79
CA ILE A 406 -16.89 4.93 26.81
C ILE A 406 -16.34 4.32 28.10
N GLU A 407 -15.13 4.69 28.51
CA GLU A 407 -14.55 4.25 29.79
C GLU A 407 -15.44 4.62 30.99
N ALA A 408 -15.93 5.86 31.04
CA ALA A 408 -16.84 6.31 32.09
C ALA A 408 -18.18 5.55 32.06
N TYR A 409 -18.71 5.23 30.88
CA TYR A 409 -19.89 4.38 30.76
C TYR A 409 -19.64 2.96 31.29
N MET A 410 -18.47 2.36 31.01
CA MET A 410 -18.13 1.03 31.54
C MET A 410 -17.98 1.03 33.07
N ALA A 411 -17.42 2.09 33.65
CA ALA A 411 -17.35 2.26 35.09
C ALA A 411 -18.75 2.40 35.72
N MET A 412 -19.64 3.17 35.07
CA MET A 412 -21.06 3.27 35.44
C MET A 412 -21.76 1.90 35.33
N ASP A 413 -21.51 1.15 34.26
CA ASP A 413 -22.09 -0.17 34.02
C ASP A 413 -21.71 -1.17 35.13
N GLY A 414 -20.44 -1.16 35.57
CA GLY A 414 -19.99 -1.91 36.73
C GLY A 414 -20.73 -1.54 38.02
N ALA A 415 -20.92 -0.23 38.27
CA ALA A 415 -21.70 0.25 39.42
C ALA A 415 -23.19 -0.12 39.32
N SER A 416 -23.77 -0.10 38.12
CA SER A 416 -25.13 -0.57 37.82
C SER A 416 -25.29 -2.06 38.16
N GLY A 417 -24.32 -2.89 37.82
CA GLY A 417 -24.29 -4.30 38.20
C GLY A 417 -24.34 -4.52 39.71
N GLU A 418 -23.59 -3.71 40.49
CA GLU A 418 -23.66 -3.76 41.95
C GLU A 418 -25.04 -3.37 42.51
N ILE A 419 -25.72 -2.39 41.89
CA ILE A 419 -27.07 -1.94 42.28
C ILE A 419 -28.09 -3.05 42.00
N MET A 420 -28.04 -3.64 40.80
CA MET A 420 -28.96 -4.71 40.39
C MET A 420 -28.81 -5.97 41.24
N ALA A 421 -27.57 -6.35 41.59
CA ALA A 421 -27.32 -7.47 42.49
C ALA A 421 -27.94 -7.22 43.89
N ALA A 422 -27.73 -6.02 44.44
CA ALA A 422 -28.27 -5.67 45.75
C ALA A 422 -29.81 -5.59 45.75
N LEU A 423 -30.43 -5.09 44.68
CA LEU A 423 -31.89 -5.13 44.51
C LEU A 423 -32.42 -6.57 44.44
N ALA A 424 -31.73 -7.47 43.72
CA ALA A 424 -32.11 -8.87 43.62
C ALA A 424 -31.94 -9.65 44.93
N ASP A 425 -31.00 -9.27 45.81
CA ASP A 425 -30.86 -9.83 47.15
C ASP A 425 -32.01 -9.38 48.07
N LEU A 426 -32.41 -8.10 48.01
CA LEU A 426 -33.54 -7.55 48.77
C LEU A 426 -34.90 -8.16 48.35
N GLU A 427 -35.04 -8.56 47.09
CA GLU A 427 -36.21 -9.30 46.60
C GLU A 427 -36.24 -10.78 47.03
N ARG A 428 -35.10 -11.36 47.43
CA ARG A 428 -35.00 -12.74 47.93
C ARG A 428 -35.15 -12.85 49.44
N ALA A 429 -34.78 -11.81 50.18
CA ALA A 429 -34.84 -11.76 51.64
C ALA A 429 -36.26 -11.52 52.20
N ASN A 430 -37.18 -11.05 51.36
CA ASN A 430 -38.56 -10.66 51.67
C ASN A 430 -39.52 -11.29 50.67
#